data_AF-A0A378I0X1-F1
#
_entry.id   AF-A0A378I0X1-F1
#
_cell.length_a   1.000
_cell.length_b   1.000
_cell.length_c   1.000
_cell.angle_alpha   90.00
_cell.angle_beta   90.00
_cell.angle_gamma   90.00
#
_symmetry.space_group_name_H-M   'P 1'
#
loop_
_entity.id
_entity.type
_entity.pdbx_description
1 polymer ?
#
loop_
_entity_poly.entity_id
_entity_poly.type
_entity_poly.pdbx_seq_one_letter_code
_entity_poly.pdbx_strand_id
1 'polypeptide(L)'
;MPALTREAFVSICKQAILRTRNTITIQNQESGYIKFHREIKENNYFSNNVRNPLSQSNEHAYMYRHDLIQYVGLGNCHELADFLLVEIGKEIDNCGSCARMRIVESSKFDHVYLEIQIHLDGENDFSLWEVDAWDPRIIDISTRPDGSIKNHKYLEYGYSAQFQNSIYTDEIDYQKKYTFFSIPKPKPGKPNKPSTPEREVLTKHKNLYSDYTVETAEEAGKLNSSEELNYLQQVSYWQFT
;
A
#
# COMPACT_ATOMS: atom_id res chain seq x y z
N MET A 1 -0.31 -5.61 -29.45
CA MET A 1 -0.18 -4.73 -28.27
C MET A 1 1.14 -5.09 -27.62
N PRO A 2 2.03 -4.14 -27.28
CA PRO A 2 3.26 -4.51 -26.59
C PRO A 2 2.88 -5.08 -25.22
N ALA A 3 3.12 -6.37 -25.02
CA ALA A 3 2.85 -7.01 -23.75
C ALA A 3 3.90 -6.54 -22.73
N LEU A 4 3.47 -6.24 -21.51
CA LEU A 4 4.35 -5.80 -20.43
C LEU A 4 5.22 -6.98 -19.97
N THR A 5 6.55 -6.87 -20.08
CA THR A 5 7.45 -7.90 -19.53
C THR A 5 7.45 -7.86 -18.01
N ARG A 6 7.89 -8.94 -17.36
CA ARG A 6 8.03 -9.00 -15.91
C ARG A 6 8.96 -7.94 -15.35
N GLU A 7 10.11 -7.71 -16.00
CA GLU A 7 11.07 -6.70 -15.56
C GLU A 7 10.45 -5.29 -15.63
N ALA A 8 9.68 -5.02 -16.69
CA ALA A 8 8.97 -3.74 -16.84
C ALA A 8 7.90 -3.59 -15.75
N PHE A 9 7.11 -4.64 -15.47
CA PHE A 9 6.12 -4.64 -14.40
C PHE A 9 6.73 -4.40 -13.01
N VAL A 10 7.81 -5.10 -12.68
CA VAL A 10 8.52 -4.90 -11.39
C VAL A 10 9.08 -3.47 -11.30
N SER A 11 9.59 -2.93 -12.41
CA SER A 11 10.06 -1.55 -12.46
C SER A 11 8.93 -0.55 -12.17
N ILE A 12 7.75 -0.73 -12.77
CA ILE A 12 6.55 0.08 -12.49
C ILE A 12 6.22 0.03 -10.99
N CYS A 13 6.10 -1.18 -10.42
CA CYS A 13 5.78 -1.35 -9.00
C CYS A 13 6.81 -0.67 -8.09
N LYS A 14 8.10 -0.83 -8.38
CA LYS A 14 9.19 -0.18 -7.65
C LYS A 14 9.07 1.33 -7.68
N GLN A 15 8.89 1.92 -8.85
CA GLN A 15 8.79 3.38 -8.99
C GLN A 15 7.54 3.92 -8.28
N ALA A 16 6.42 3.20 -8.36
CA ALA A 16 5.20 3.57 -7.66
C ALA A 16 5.36 3.50 -6.13
N ILE A 17 6.02 2.46 -5.58
CA ILE A 17 6.33 2.38 -4.15
C ILE A 17 7.22 3.56 -3.71
N LEU A 18 8.29 3.84 -4.45
CA LEU A 18 9.19 4.95 -4.14
C LEU A 18 8.45 6.29 -4.18
N ARG A 19 7.61 6.52 -5.19
CA ARG A 19 6.79 7.74 -5.30
C ARG A 19 5.80 7.86 -4.14
N THR A 20 5.14 6.76 -3.78
CA THR A 20 4.19 6.69 -2.66
C THR A 20 4.88 7.13 -1.36
N ARG A 21 6.04 6.55 -1.03
CA ARG A 21 6.81 6.86 0.18
C ARG A 21 7.40 8.28 0.18
N ASN A 22 7.76 8.81 -0.98
CA ASN A 22 8.24 10.18 -1.12
C ASN A 22 7.11 11.22 -1.00
N THR A 23 5.87 10.82 -1.28
CA THR A 23 4.70 11.71 -1.30
C THR A 23 3.94 11.68 0.03
N ILE A 24 3.81 10.49 0.63
CA ILE A 24 2.97 10.24 1.79
C ILE A 24 3.86 9.89 2.97
N THR A 25 3.80 10.70 4.02
CA THR A 25 4.41 10.33 5.30
C THR A 25 3.53 9.30 6.00
N ILE A 26 4.11 8.17 6.40
CA ILE A 26 3.40 7.10 7.09
C ILE A 26 3.26 7.45 8.57
N GLN A 27 2.06 7.85 8.99
CA GLN A 27 1.86 8.44 10.33
C GLN A 27 2.01 7.44 11.49
N ASN A 28 1.83 6.15 11.20
CA ASN A 28 1.92 5.07 12.17
C ASN A 28 3.31 4.40 12.21
N GLN A 29 4.26 4.91 11.41
CA GLN A 29 5.69 4.62 11.55
C GLN A 29 6.38 5.70 12.37
N GLU A 30 7.46 5.33 13.07
CA GLU A 30 8.19 6.20 13.98
C GLU A 30 8.60 7.53 13.34
N SER A 31 9.20 7.48 12.14
CA SER A 31 9.65 8.67 11.41
C SER A 31 8.51 9.64 11.09
N GLY A 32 7.37 9.14 10.64
CA GLY A 32 6.19 9.95 10.36
C GLY A 32 5.51 10.47 11.62
N TYR A 33 5.44 9.64 12.65
CA TYR A 33 4.94 10.04 13.96
C TYR A 33 5.75 11.19 14.56
N ILE A 34 7.08 11.08 14.57
CA ILE A 34 7.97 12.12 15.09
C ILE A 34 7.78 13.42 14.31
N LYS A 35 7.68 13.35 12.98
CA LYS A 35 7.52 14.51 12.10
C LYS A 35 6.19 15.24 12.30
N PHE A 36 5.09 14.50 12.54
CA PHE A 36 3.73 15.03 12.62
C PHE A 36 3.06 14.82 13.99
N HIS A 37 3.84 14.64 15.06
CA HIS A 37 3.33 14.26 16.39
C HIS A 37 2.15 15.13 16.84
N ARG A 38 2.28 16.46 16.71
CA ARG A 38 1.22 17.40 17.14
C ARG A 38 -0.08 17.17 16.37
N GLU A 39 0.00 16.99 15.06
CA GLU A 39 -1.18 16.73 14.23
C GLU A 39 -1.83 15.40 14.56
N ILE A 40 -1.01 14.36 14.79
CA ILE A 40 -1.48 13.00 15.07
C ILE A 40 -2.12 12.91 16.47
N LYS A 41 -1.45 13.41 17.52
CA LYS A 41 -1.87 13.20 18.92
C LYS A 41 -2.69 14.31 19.54
N GLU A 42 -2.35 15.57 19.22
CA GLU A 42 -2.97 16.71 19.89
C GLU A 42 -4.18 17.21 19.09
N ASN A 43 -4.05 17.26 17.76
CA ASN A 43 -5.10 17.78 16.89
C ASN A 43 -6.06 16.72 16.34
N ASN A 44 -5.73 15.42 16.49
CA ASN A 44 -6.46 14.29 15.88
C ASN A 44 -6.75 14.54 14.39
N TYR A 45 -5.74 15.04 13.67
CA TYR A 45 -5.88 15.61 12.34
C TYR A 45 -6.57 14.65 11.36
N PHE A 46 -6.14 13.39 11.34
CA PHE A 46 -6.64 12.40 10.38
C PHE A 46 -8.13 12.10 10.57
N SER A 47 -8.55 11.89 11.83
CA SER A 47 -9.95 11.65 12.18
C SER A 47 -10.83 12.86 11.87
N ASN A 48 -10.33 14.07 12.12
CA ASN A 48 -11.09 15.31 11.94
C ASN A 48 -11.22 15.74 10.48
N ASN A 49 -10.23 15.43 9.63
CA ASN A 49 -10.12 16.03 8.30
C ASN A 49 -10.07 15.04 7.13
N VAL A 50 -9.71 13.77 7.36
CA VAL A 50 -9.37 12.82 6.27
C VAL A 50 -10.29 11.59 6.29
N ARG A 51 -10.50 10.99 7.46
CA ARG A 51 -11.24 9.73 7.58
C ARG A 51 -12.67 9.82 7.06
N ASN A 52 -13.41 10.87 7.44
CA ASN A 52 -14.78 11.04 6.99
C ASN A 52 -14.89 11.24 5.46
N PRO A 53 -14.13 12.18 4.83
CA PRO A 53 -14.09 12.30 3.37
C PRO A 53 -13.73 11.01 2.63
N LEU A 54 -12.81 10.19 3.14
CA LEU A 54 -12.49 8.90 2.54
C LEU A 54 -13.64 7.90 2.68
N SER A 55 -14.18 7.74 3.88
CA SER A 55 -15.27 6.77 4.16
C SER A 55 -16.59 7.09 3.46
N GLN A 56 -16.84 8.37 3.17
CA GLN A 56 -18.04 8.83 2.46
C GLN A 56 -17.86 8.89 0.95
N SER A 57 -16.63 8.68 0.45
CA SER A 57 -16.38 8.65 -0.99
C SER A 57 -16.98 7.38 -1.60
N ASN A 58 -17.47 7.47 -2.83
CA ASN A 58 -17.99 6.31 -3.55
C ASN A 58 -16.91 5.22 -3.66
N GLU A 59 -17.31 3.94 -3.67
CA GLU A 59 -16.40 2.79 -3.74
C GLU A 59 -15.43 2.85 -4.95
N HIS A 60 -15.87 3.45 -6.06
CA HIS A 60 -15.11 3.66 -7.30
C HIS A 60 -14.46 5.05 -7.41
N ALA A 61 -14.41 5.84 -6.33
CA ALA A 61 -13.82 7.17 -6.33
C ALA A 61 -12.28 7.15 -6.23
N TYR A 62 -11.61 6.29 -6.99
CA TYR A 62 -10.16 6.05 -6.89
C TYR A 62 -9.33 7.32 -7.06
N MET A 63 -9.59 8.11 -8.12
CA MET A 63 -8.90 9.39 -8.34
C MET A 63 -9.16 10.41 -7.22
N TYR A 64 -10.34 10.39 -6.60
CA TYR A 64 -10.64 11.28 -5.48
C TYR A 64 -9.81 10.91 -4.24
N ARG A 65 -9.77 9.62 -3.88
CA ARG A 65 -8.95 9.15 -2.75
C ARG A 65 -7.48 9.42 -3.01
N HIS A 66 -6.98 9.07 -4.20
CA HIS A 66 -5.62 9.36 -4.62
C HIS A 66 -5.27 10.84 -4.45
N ASP A 67 -6.04 11.76 -5.04
CA ASP A 67 -5.73 13.19 -4.99
C ASP A 67 -5.85 13.76 -3.56
N LEU A 68 -6.79 13.25 -2.76
CA LEU A 68 -6.93 13.64 -1.35
C LEU A 68 -5.72 13.21 -0.53
N ILE A 69 -5.33 11.95 -0.66
CA ILE A 69 -4.16 11.36 0.03
C ILE A 69 -2.89 12.10 -0.40
N GLN A 70 -2.74 12.39 -1.69
CA GLN A 70 -1.64 13.20 -2.23
C GLN A 70 -1.61 14.60 -1.63
N TYR A 71 -2.78 15.26 -1.57
CA TYR A 71 -2.89 16.61 -1.04
C TYR A 71 -2.49 16.70 0.43
N VAL A 72 -2.97 15.73 1.23
CA VAL A 72 -2.72 15.62 2.66
C VAL A 72 -1.26 15.25 2.94
N GLY A 73 -0.69 14.31 2.18
CA GLY A 73 0.70 13.86 2.34
C GLY A 73 0.97 13.10 3.65
N LEU A 74 -0.08 12.55 4.27
CA LEU A 74 -0.06 11.80 5.52
C LEU A 74 -1.08 10.65 5.42
N GLY A 75 -0.71 9.42 5.79
CA GLY A 75 -1.60 8.25 5.69
C GLY A 75 -1.09 7.02 6.45
N ASN A 76 -1.90 5.96 6.46
CA ASN A 76 -1.56 4.61 6.96
C ASN A 76 -1.49 3.62 5.79
N CYS A 77 -1.30 2.32 6.09
CA CYS A 77 -1.24 1.24 5.09
C CYS A 77 -2.39 1.27 4.08
N HIS A 78 -3.63 1.49 4.52
CA HIS A 78 -4.78 1.56 3.61
C HIS A 78 -4.70 2.73 2.61
N GLU A 79 -4.38 3.94 3.08
CA GLU A 79 -4.23 5.09 2.18
C GLU A 79 -3.04 4.93 1.24
N LEU A 80 -1.96 4.29 1.71
CA LEU A 80 -0.84 3.94 0.84
C LEU A 80 -1.28 2.95 -0.25
N ALA A 81 -2.10 1.96 0.07
CA ALA A 81 -2.62 1.00 -0.92
C ALA A 81 -3.56 1.66 -1.95
N ASP A 82 -4.47 2.54 -1.51
CA ASP A 82 -5.34 3.33 -2.42
C ASP A 82 -4.51 4.21 -3.38
N PHE A 83 -3.48 4.88 -2.87
CA PHE A 83 -2.60 5.72 -3.68
C PHE A 83 -1.78 4.87 -4.66
N LEU A 84 -1.20 3.77 -4.17
CA LEU A 84 -0.37 2.85 -4.95
C LEU A 84 -1.16 2.20 -6.09
N LEU A 85 -2.44 1.86 -5.86
CA LEU A 85 -3.34 1.31 -6.87
C LEU A 85 -3.45 2.22 -8.09
N VAL A 86 -3.65 3.53 -7.88
CA VAL A 86 -3.77 4.49 -8.99
C VAL A 86 -2.43 4.70 -9.69
N GLU A 87 -1.33 4.81 -8.95
CA GLU A 87 0.00 5.02 -9.53
C GLU A 87 0.46 3.83 -10.38
N ILE A 88 0.24 2.60 -9.92
CA ILE A 88 0.58 1.39 -10.70
C ILE A 88 -0.39 1.22 -11.87
N GLY A 89 -1.69 1.36 -11.62
CA GLY A 89 -2.71 1.15 -12.65
C GLY A 89 -2.54 2.08 -13.84
N LYS A 90 -2.20 3.34 -13.57
CA LYS A 90 -1.94 4.34 -14.62
C LYS A 90 -0.77 3.95 -15.52
N GLU A 91 0.32 3.46 -14.95
CA GLU A 91 1.50 3.08 -15.75
C GLU A 91 1.27 1.79 -16.54
N ILE A 92 0.50 0.83 -15.98
CA ILE A 92 0.07 -0.37 -16.72
C ILE A 92 -0.81 0.02 -17.92
N ASP A 93 -1.77 0.92 -17.71
CA ASP A 93 -2.66 1.43 -18.76
C ASP A 93 -1.88 2.21 -19.84
N ASN A 94 -0.92 3.05 -19.45
CA ASN A 94 -0.02 3.76 -20.37
C ASN A 94 0.79 2.80 -21.26
N CYS A 95 1.14 1.61 -20.76
CA CYS A 95 1.81 0.57 -21.54
C CYS A 95 0.86 -0.19 -22.48
N GLY A 96 -0.45 0.13 -22.49
CA GLY A 96 -1.46 -0.58 -23.26
C GLY A 96 -1.72 -2.01 -22.76
N SER A 97 -1.43 -2.26 -21.48
CA SER A 97 -1.71 -3.52 -20.80
C SER A 97 -2.88 -3.35 -19.83
N CYS A 98 -3.50 -4.46 -19.42
CA CYS A 98 -4.58 -4.44 -18.45
C CYS A 98 -4.26 -5.39 -17.29
N ALA A 99 -4.51 -4.93 -16.07
CA ALA A 99 -4.38 -5.74 -14.86
C ALA A 99 -5.65 -5.63 -14.02
N ARG A 100 -5.96 -6.70 -13.29
CA ARG A 100 -6.97 -6.67 -12.23
C ARG A 100 -6.27 -6.37 -10.91
N MET A 101 -6.71 -5.33 -10.22
CA MET A 101 -6.14 -4.88 -8.96
C MET A 101 -7.16 -5.01 -7.83
N ARG A 102 -6.68 -5.39 -6.64
CA ARG A 102 -7.49 -5.56 -5.43
C ARG A 102 -6.76 -4.98 -4.22
N ILE A 103 -7.48 -4.22 -3.41
CA ILE A 103 -7.00 -3.88 -2.07
C ILE A 103 -7.35 -5.04 -1.15
N VAL A 104 -6.34 -5.60 -0.51
CA VAL A 104 -6.45 -6.78 0.34
C VAL A 104 -6.12 -6.40 1.77
N GLU A 105 -7.08 -6.66 2.66
CA GLU A 105 -6.90 -6.55 4.11
C GLU A 105 -6.63 -7.93 4.71
N SER A 106 -5.55 -8.00 5.47
CA SER A 106 -5.16 -9.20 6.23
C SER A 106 -6.20 -9.49 7.31
N SER A 107 -6.71 -10.73 7.39
CA SER A 107 -7.57 -11.11 8.52
C SER A 107 -6.79 -11.40 9.82
N LYS A 108 -5.46 -11.36 9.78
CA LYS A 108 -4.59 -11.77 10.89
C LYS A 108 -3.79 -10.63 11.49
N PHE A 109 -3.49 -9.63 10.68
CA PHE A 109 -2.66 -8.49 11.03
C PHE A 109 -3.40 -7.24 10.59
N ASP A 110 -3.34 -6.15 11.35
CA ASP A 110 -3.94 -4.86 10.92
C ASP A 110 -3.10 -4.24 9.80
N HIS A 111 -3.22 -4.79 8.59
CA HIS A 111 -2.43 -4.42 7.43
C HIS A 111 -3.18 -4.60 6.11
N VAL A 112 -2.91 -3.68 5.19
CA VAL A 112 -3.55 -3.59 3.87
C VAL A 112 -2.48 -3.46 2.79
N TYR A 113 -2.60 -4.26 1.74
CA TYR A 113 -1.69 -4.24 0.58
C TYR A 113 -2.46 -4.29 -0.75
N LEU A 114 -1.73 -4.12 -1.85
CA LEU A 114 -2.28 -4.23 -3.21
C LEU A 114 -1.97 -5.59 -3.80
N GLU A 115 -3.00 -6.27 -4.28
CA GLU A 115 -2.87 -7.51 -5.05
C GLU A 115 -3.14 -7.22 -6.53
N ILE A 116 -2.27 -7.71 -7.41
CA ILE A 116 -2.32 -7.44 -8.86
C ILE A 116 -2.27 -8.74 -9.62
N GLN A 117 -3.30 -9.00 -10.42
CA GLN A 117 -3.34 -10.08 -11.39
C GLN A 117 -3.10 -9.50 -12.79
N ILE A 118 -2.06 -9.97 -13.48
CA ILE A 118 -1.64 -9.45 -14.78
C ILE A 118 -1.05 -10.55 -15.67
N HIS A 119 -1.34 -10.49 -16.97
CA HIS A 119 -0.73 -11.35 -17.98
C HIS A 119 0.53 -10.67 -18.52
N LEU A 120 1.70 -11.26 -18.25
CA LEU A 120 3.00 -10.70 -18.62
C LEU A 120 3.51 -11.33 -19.91
N ASP A 121 4.31 -10.58 -20.67
CA ASP A 121 4.90 -11.07 -21.91
C ASP A 121 5.80 -12.29 -21.64
N GLY A 122 5.64 -13.33 -22.46
CA GLY A 122 6.36 -14.59 -22.32
C GLY A 122 5.84 -15.52 -21.22
N GLU A 123 4.79 -15.14 -20.47
CA GLU A 123 4.13 -16.04 -19.51
C GLU A 123 2.85 -16.64 -20.14
N ASN A 124 2.58 -17.92 -19.87
CA ASN A 124 1.41 -18.63 -20.40
C ASN A 124 0.13 -18.39 -19.59
N ASP A 125 0.29 -18.03 -18.32
CA ASP A 125 -0.78 -17.83 -17.36
C ASP A 125 -0.69 -16.42 -16.75
N PHE A 126 -1.80 -15.98 -16.14
CA PHE A 126 -1.79 -14.78 -15.32
C PHE A 126 -0.84 -14.97 -14.12
N SER A 127 0.01 -13.97 -13.93
CA SER A 127 0.78 -13.81 -12.70
C SER A 127 -0.04 -13.08 -11.64
N LEU A 128 0.15 -13.46 -10.38
CA LEU A 128 -0.46 -12.81 -9.23
C LEU A 128 0.63 -12.24 -8.33
N TRP A 129 0.45 -11.00 -7.88
CA TRP A 129 1.47 -10.26 -7.15
C TRP A 129 0.90 -9.57 -5.92
N GLU A 130 1.67 -9.58 -4.84
CA GLU A 130 1.48 -8.71 -3.68
C GLU A 130 2.48 -7.54 -3.78
N VAL A 131 1.96 -6.32 -3.69
CA VAL A 131 2.71 -5.07 -3.80
C VAL A 131 2.33 -4.17 -2.64
N ASP A 132 3.33 -3.66 -1.93
CA ASP A 132 3.15 -2.93 -0.68
C ASP A 132 4.15 -1.78 -0.57
N ALA A 133 3.67 -0.61 -0.14
CA ALA A 133 4.48 0.59 0.06
C ALA A 133 4.72 0.92 1.54
N TRP A 134 3.91 0.36 2.45
CA TRP A 134 4.05 0.57 3.89
C TRP A 134 5.18 -0.32 4.43
N ASP A 135 5.17 -1.60 4.08
CA ASP A 135 6.29 -2.55 4.19
C ASP A 135 6.81 -2.85 2.77
N PRO A 136 7.80 -2.09 2.27
CA PRO A 136 8.15 -2.07 0.85
C PRO A 136 8.50 -3.45 0.30
N ARG A 137 7.60 -4.06 -0.49
CA ARG A 137 7.86 -5.36 -1.15
C ARG A 137 7.06 -5.58 -2.43
N ILE A 138 7.61 -6.43 -3.28
CA ILE A 138 7.03 -6.92 -4.53
C ILE A 138 7.22 -8.45 -4.54
N ILE A 139 6.14 -9.20 -4.37
CA ILE A 139 6.17 -10.65 -4.19
C ILE A 139 5.31 -11.31 -5.25
N ASP A 140 5.89 -12.24 -6.02
CA ASP A 140 5.13 -13.13 -6.90
C ASP A 140 4.45 -14.21 -6.06
N ILE A 141 3.13 -14.21 -6.09
CA ILE A 141 2.24 -15.06 -5.31
C ILE A 141 1.35 -15.90 -6.22
N SER A 142 1.81 -16.14 -7.45
CA SER A 142 1.08 -16.94 -8.44
C SER A 142 0.83 -18.36 -7.92
N THR A 143 -0.36 -18.90 -8.21
CA THR A 143 -0.72 -20.28 -7.92
C THR A 143 0.02 -21.22 -8.86
N ARG A 144 0.72 -22.20 -8.29
CA ARG A 144 1.44 -23.24 -9.04
C ARG A 144 0.45 -24.27 -9.60
N PRO A 145 0.86 -25.09 -10.58
CA PRO A 145 0.02 -26.16 -11.14
C PRO A 145 -0.47 -27.19 -10.10
N ASP A 146 0.28 -27.37 -9.01
CA ASP A 146 -0.11 -28.25 -7.90
C ASP A 146 -1.10 -27.60 -6.91
N GLY A 147 -1.56 -26.37 -7.19
CA GLY A 147 -2.45 -25.58 -6.35
C GLY A 147 -1.77 -24.85 -5.20
N SER A 148 -0.47 -25.06 -4.97
CA SER A 148 0.27 -24.33 -3.93
C SER A 148 0.60 -22.91 -4.39
N ILE A 149 0.83 -22.00 -3.43
CA ILE A 149 1.10 -20.59 -3.74
C ILE A 149 2.60 -20.34 -3.71
N LYS A 150 3.13 -19.67 -4.74
CA LYS A 150 4.52 -19.19 -4.74
C LYS A 150 4.76 -18.27 -3.55
N ASN A 151 5.96 -18.38 -2.97
CA ASN A 151 6.38 -17.52 -1.87
C ASN A 151 5.39 -17.50 -0.69
N HIS A 152 4.56 -18.53 -0.53
CA HIS A 152 3.50 -18.57 0.49
C HIS A 152 3.99 -18.27 1.91
N LYS A 153 5.21 -18.72 2.24
CA LYS A 153 5.87 -18.42 3.52
C LYS A 153 6.16 -16.93 3.77
N TYR A 154 5.93 -16.07 2.79
CA TYR A 154 6.08 -14.62 2.84
C TYR A 154 4.74 -13.87 2.69
N LEU A 155 3.63 -14.59 2.47
CA LEU A 155 2.26 -14.07 2.37
C LEU A 155 1.59 -13.89 3.75
N GLU A 156 2.39 -13.52 4.75
CA GLU A 156 1.95 -13.63 6.14
C GLU A 156 0.84 -12.62 6.50
N TYR A 157 0.65 -11.56 5.72
CA TYR A 157 -0.51 -10.65 5.79
C TYR A 157 -1.78 -11.18 5.10
N GLY A 158 -1.94 -12.49 4.95
CA GLY A 158 -3.26 -13.09 4.81
C GLY A 158 -3.48 -13.89 3.52
N TYR A 159 -3.61 -15.21 3.70
CA TYR A 159 -4.42 -16.07 2.84
C TYR A 159 -5.92 -16.01 3.22
N SER A 160 -6.23 -15.56 4.44
CA SER A 160 -7.58 -15.15 4.83
C SER A 160 -7.66 -13.64 4.61
N ALA A 161 -8.16 -13.27 3.44
CA ALA A 161 -8.27 -11.89 2.98
C ALA A 161 -9.73 -11.44 3.02
N GLN A 162 -9.99 -10.23 3.49
CA GLN A 162 -11.22 -9.54 3.13
C GLN A 162 -10.95 -8.70 1.88
N PHE A 163 -11.67 -9.01 0.80
CA PHE A 163 -11.58 -8.24 -0.43
C PHE A 163 -12.46 -7.01 -0.29
N GLN A 164 -11.83 -5.83 -0.20
CA GLN A 164 -12.60 -4.60 -0.11
C GLN A 164 -13.07 -4.10 -1.48
N ASN A 165 -12.29 -4.31 -2.55
CA ASN A 165 -12.63 -3.89 -3.92
C ASN A 165 -11.84 -4.67 -4.98
N SER A 166 -12.37 -4.75 -6.21
CA SER A 166 -11.72 -5.33 -7.38
C SER A 166 -11.99 -4.46 -8.60
N ILE A 167 -10.94 -4.03 -9.29
CA ILE A 167 -11.02 -3.10 -10.41
C ILE A 167 -10.00 -3.46 -11.50
N TYR A 168 -10.34 -3.25 -12.77
CA TYR A 168 -9.38 -3.30 -13.86
C TYR A 168 -8.71 -1.94 -14.10
N THR A 169 -7.47 -1.93 -14.56
CA THR A 169 -6.70 -0.70 -14.77
C THR A 169 -7.36 0.26 -15.76
N ASP A 170 -8.09 -0.24 -16.75
CA ASP A 170 -8.81 0.55 -17.77
C ASP A 170 -10.17 1.08 -17.30
N GLU A 171 -10.65 0.68 -16.13
CA GLU A 171 -11.90 1.17 -15.52
C GLU A 171 -11.70 2.46 -14.70
N ILE A 172 -10.45 2.89 -14.49
CA ILE A 172 -10.12 4.11 -13.74
C ILE A 172 -9.98 5.29 -14.70
N ASP A 173 -10.78 6.33 -14.50
CA ASP A 173 -10.66 7.59 -15.26
C ASP A 173 -9.47 8.43 -14.75
N TYR A 174 -8.26 8.13 -15.24
CA TYR A 174 -7.02 8.83 -14.86
C TYR A 174 -6.97 10.31 -15.28
N GLN A 175 -7.90 10.79 -16.10
CA GLN A 175 -7.98 12.20 -16.50
C GLN A 175 -8.69 13.05 -15.44
N LYS A 176 -9.48 12.42 -14.57
CA LYS A 176 -10.18 13.09 -13.49
C LYS A 176 -9.21 13.64 -12.46
N LYS A 177 -9.39 14.90 -12.08
CA LYS A 177 -8.58 15.58 -11.05
C LYS A 177 -9.45 16.29 -10.05
N TYR A 178 -9.08 16.18 -8.79
CA TYR A 178 -9.72 16.86 -7.68
C TYR A 178 -8.75 17.82 -7.00
N THR A 179 -9.30 18.89 -6.43
CA THR A 179 -8.53 19.88 -5.69
C THR A 179 -9.17 20.09 -4.34
N PHE A 180 -8.34 20.25 -3.32
CA PHE A 180 -8.78 20.37 -1.93
C PHE A 180 -8.27 21.69 -1.38
N PHE A 181 -9.19 22.60 -1.05
CA PHE A 181 -8.86 23.91 -0.49
C PHE A 181 -9.46 24.13 0.90
N SER A 182 -10.49 23.35 1.26
CA SER A 182 -11.18 23.42 2.55
C SER A 182 -10.52 22.56 3.62
N ILE A 183 -9.73 21.56 3.23
CA ILE A 183 -9.01 20.68 4.16
C ILE A 183 -7.67 21.36 4.49
N PRO A 184 -7.40 21.72 5.76
CA PRO A 184 -6.12 22.32 6.12
C PRO A 184 -4.99 21.31 5.92
N LYS A 185 -3.84 21.67 5.35
CA LYS A 185 -2.70 20.74 5.30
C LYS A 185 -2.14 20.42 6.69
N PRO A 186 -1.70 19.17 6.96
CA PRO A 186 -1.09 18.84 8.23
C PRO A 186 0.24 19.59 8.36
N LYS A 187 0.50 20.15 9.55
CA LYS A 187 1.72 20.92 9.80
C LYS A 187 2.77 20.04 10.48
N PRO A 188 3.98 19.88 9.90
CA PRO A 188 5.06 19.23 10.61
C PRO A 188 5.43 20.07 11.84
N GLY A 189 5.76 19.43 12.95
CA GLY A 189 6.09 20.18 14.14
C GLY A 189 6.29 19.34 15.39
N LYS A 190 7.12 19.91 16.28
CA LYS A 190 7.33 19.38 17.62
C LYS A 190 6.03 19.50 18.45
N PRO A 191 5.84 18.60 19.42
CA PRO A 191 4.72 18.69 20.34
C PRO A 191 4.76 19.97 21.19
N ASN A 192 3.60 20.43 21.65
CA ASN A 192 3.50 21.59 22.54
C ASN A 192 3.88 21.25 23.99
N LYS A 193 3.83 19.95 24.32
CA LYS A 193 4.22 19.36 25.61
C LYS A 193 5.48 18.50 25.39
N PRO A 194 6.13 17.98 26.45
CA PRO A 194 7.21 17.02 26.28
C PRO A 194 6.78 15.92 25.31
N SER A 195 7.58 15.70 24.26
CA SER A 195 7.33 14.63 23.30
C SER A 195 7.26 13.31 24.03
N THR A 196 6.35 12.44 23.61
CA THR A 196 6.44 11.03 24.01
C THR A 196 7.85 10.55 23.64
N PRO A 197 8.67 10.08 24.61
CA PRO A 197 10.00 9.54 24.33
C PRO A 197 9.93 8.48 23.24
N GLU A 198 10.93 8.37 22.38
CA GLU A 198 10.98 7.42 21.25
C GLU A 198 10.63 5.98 21.67
N ARG A 199 11.26 5.47 22.74
CA ARG A 199 10.92 4.17 23.36
C ARG A 199 9.43 4.05 23.77
N GLU A 200 8.82 5.16 24.17
CA GLU A 200 7.41 5.24 24.55
C GLU A 200 6.49 5.49 23.35
N VAL A 201 7.01 5.89 22.17
CA VAL A 201 6.21 5.99 20.94
C VAL A 201 5.80 4.59 20.53
N LEU A 202 6.77 3.68 20.41
CA LEU A 202 6.52 2.26 20.17
C LEU A 202 5.57 1.68 21.26
N THR A 203 5.84 1.99 22.53
CA THR A 203 5.05 1.48 23.67
C THR A 203 3.64 2.11 23.81
N LYS A 204 3.40 3.38 23.45
CA LYS A 204 2.07 4.03 23.55
C LYS A 204 1.20 3.77 22.33
N HIS A 205 1.83 3.46 21.20
CA HIS A 205 1.14 3.04 20.00
C HIS A 205 0.78 1.54 20.04
N LYS A 206 1.24 0.77 21.03
CA LYS A 206 0.65 -0.54 21.42
C LYS A 206 -0.87 -0.55 21.43
N ASN A 207 -1.49 0.55 21.85
CA ASN A 207 -2.95 0.62 21.95
C ASN A 207 -3.64 0.87 20.59
N LEU A 208 -2.92 1.38 19.58
CA LEU A 208 -3.37 1.37 18.18
C LEU A 208 -3.20 -0.01 17.55
N TYR A 209 -2.26 -0.80 18.07
CA TYR A 209 -1.97 -2.19 17.70
C TYR A 209 -2.39 -3.14 18.81
N SER A 210 -3.56 -2.89 19.42
CA SER A 210 -4.01 -3.58 20.65
C SER A 210 -4.25 -5.07 20.49
N ASP A 211 -4.23 -5.56 19.25
CA ASP A 211 -4.25 -6.97 18.89
C ASP A 211 -2.84 -7.59 18.85
N TYR A 212 -1.80 -6.83 19.20
CA TYR A 212 -0.38 -7.20 19.20
C TYR A 212 0.17 -7.58 17.82
N THR A 213 -0.55 -7.28 16.73
CA THR A 213 -0.25 -7.82 15.40
C THR A 213 1.03 -7.27 14.80
N VAL A 214 1.25 -5.96 14.88
CA VAL A 214 2.50 -5.32 14.42
C VAL A 214 3.70 -5.78 15.25
N GLU A 215 3.55 -5.90 16.57
CA GLU A 215 4.63 -6.35 17.47
C GLU A 215 4.97 -7.82 17.23
N THR A 216 3.96 -8.64 17.01
CA THR A 216 4.14 -10.05 16.62
C THR A 216 4.86 -10.15 15.27
N ALA A 217 4.55 -9.25 14.32
CA ALA A 217 5.23 -9.19 13.03
C ALA A 217 6.69 -8.70 13.17
N GLU A 218 6.98 -7.72 14.02
CA GLU A 218 8.34 -7.26 14.32
C GLU A 218 9.16 -8.36 15.01
N GLU A 219 8.65 -8.98 16.08
CA GLU A 219 9.32 -10.05 16.82
C GLU A 219 9.59 -11.29 15.95
N ALA A 220 8.71 -11.57 14.99
CA ALA A 220 8.89 -12.65 14.04
C ALA A 220 9.81 -12.29 12.85
N GLY A 221 10.35 -11.06 12.80
CA GLY A 221 11.25 -10.58 11.74
C GLY A 221 10.54 -10.42 10.39
N LYS A 222 9.26 -10.05 10.42
CA LYS A 222 8.36 -10.03 9.25
C LYS A 222 8.16 -8.66 8.65
N LEU A 223 8.54 -7.61 9.39
CA LEU A 223 8.58 -6.24 8.92
C LEU A 223 9.99 -5.90 8.47
N ASN A 224 10.11 -5.25 7.31
CA ASN A 224 11.41 -4.74 6.91
C ASN A 224 11.73 -3.42 7.62
N SER A 225 12.46 -3.51 8.73
CA SER A 225 12.92 -2.34 9.49
C SER A 225 13.93 -1.46 8.72
N SER A 226 14.50 -1.94 7.61
CA SER A 226 15.54 -1.23 6.86
C SER A 226 15.01 -0.25 5.81
N GLU A 227 13.69 -0.17 5.61
CA GLU A 227 13.03 0.52 4.49
C GLU A 227 13.48 0.05 3.09
N GLU A 228 14.33 -0.99 2.99
CA GLU A 228 14.77 -1.56 1.72
C GLU A 228 13.60 -2.25 1.01
N LEU A 229 13.56 -2.17 -0.32
CA LEU A 229 12.53 -2.82 -1.10
C LEU A 229 12.85 -4.31 -1.23
N ASN A 230 11.98 -5.18 -0.71
CA ASN A 230 12.13 -6.63 -0.82
C ASN A 230 11.53 -7.16 -2.12
N TYR A 231 12.29 -8.01 -2.83
CA TYR A 231 11.84 -8.60 -4.10
C TYR A 231 11.82 -10.12 -4.01
N LEU A 232 10.68 -10.72 -4.34
CA LEU A 232 10.52 -12.16 -4.55
C LEU A 232 9.88 -12.41 -5.91
N GLN A 233 10.66 -12.11 -6.94
CA GLN A 233 10.20 -11.96 -8.32
C GLN A 233 10.57 -13.11 -9.27
N GLN A 234 11.25 -14.16 -8.78
CA GLN A 234 11.78 -15.23 -9.63
C GLN A 234 10.68 -15.96 -10.41
N VAL A 235 10.80 -15.91 -11.73
CA VAL A 235 9.91 -16.65 -12.65
C VAL A 235 10.14 -18.14 -12.46
N SER A 236 9.06 -18.91 -12.47
CA SER A 236 9.16 -20.37 -12.36
C SER A 236 8.98 -20.99 -13.74
N TYR A 237 9.68 -22.09 -13.97
CA TYR A 237 9.71 -22.79 -15.26
C TYR A 237 8.30 -23.10 -15.82
N TRP A 238 7.36 -23.45 -14.95
CA TRP A 238 5.99 -23.80 -15.34
C TRP A 238 5.19 -22.63 -15.94
N GLN A 239 5.61 -21.38 -15.74
CA GLN A 239 4.94 -20.22 -16.35
C GLN A 239 5.30 -20.05 -17.84
N PHE A 240 6.25 -20.83 -18.35
CA PHE A 240 6.68 -20.82 -19.75
C PHE A 240 6.24 -22.07 -20.55
N THR A 241 5.66 -23.07 -19.88
CA THR A 241 5.24 -24.35 -20.48
C THR A 241 3.74 -24.43 -20.65
#